data_AF-A0A920QFX4-F1
#
_entry.id   AF-A0A920QFX4-F1
#
_cell.length_a   1.000
_cell.length_b   1.000
_cell.length_c   1.000
_cell.angle_alpha   90.00
_cell.angle_beta   90.00
_cell.angle_gamma   90.00
#
_symmetry.space_group_name_H-M   'P 1'
#
loop_
_entity.id
_entity.type
_entity.pdbx_description
1 polymer ?
#
loop_
_entity_poly.entity_id
_entity_poly.type
_entity_poly.pdbx_seq_one_letter_code
_entity_poly.pdbx_strand_id
1 'polypeptide(L)'
;MEQYYHAPGKLSTMVVEVGPARCPKQALNVIGSRDFYGALDVGWTMMMARDAQHAAERHHPAQFNELSLNPGMNIQDGCSPPTRTDLSLPGIPVAARVPRARDDTIDCPTEAQRELFGPTRRRVPAMMDLKNPVLIGPVKTRSTT
;
A
#
# COMPACT_ATOMS: atom_id res chain seq x y z
N MET A 1 9.53 -12.05 -2.51
CA MET A 1 8.13 -11.97 -3.01
C MET A 1 7.14 -12.74 -2.17
N GLU A 2 7.47 -13.93 -1.65
CA GLU A 2 6.56 -14.71 -0.79
C GLU A 2 5.89 -13.89 0.35
N GLN A 3 6.66 -13.03 1.03
CA GLN A 3 6.13 -12.16 2.09
C GLN A 3 5.04 -11.20 1.61
N TYR A 4 4.98 -10.86 0.32
CA TYR A 4 4.02 -9.90 -0.21
C TYR A 4 2.59 -10.46 -0.29
N TYR A 5 2.44 -11.77 -0.46
CA TYR A 5 1.12 -12.42 -0.51
C TYR A 5 0.40 -12.41 0.84
N HIS A 6 1.14 -12.33 1.95
CA HIS A 6 0.53 -12.27 3.28
C HIS A 6 0.00 -10.88 3.65
N ALA A 7 0.51 -9.82 3.02
CA ALA A 7 0.19 -8.45 3.44
C ALA A 7 -1.29 -8.07 3.20
N PRO A 8 -1.91 -8.40 2.04
CA PRO A 8 -3.34 -8.16 1.83
C PRO A 8 -4.22 -8.98 2.78
N GLY A 9 -3.87 -10.25 3.01
CA GLY A 9 -4.61 -11.14 3.91
C GLY A 9 -4.56 -10.71 5.38
N LYS A 10 -3.64 -9.83 5.75
CA LYS A 10 -3.49 -9.25 7.10
C LYS A 10 -4.02 -7.82 7.20
N LEU A 11 -4.72 -7.33 6.18
CA LEU A 11 -5.26 -5.96 6.13
C LEU A 11 -4.18 -4.89 6.33
N SER A 12 -2.96 -5.17 5.84
CA SER A 12 -1.83 -4.25 5.95
C SER A 12 -2.05 -3.04 5.07
N THR A 13 -1.88 -1.83 5.63
CA THR A 13 -2.07 -0.56 4.91
C THR A 13 -0.74 0.04 4.44
N MET A 14 0.32 -0.77 4.41
CA MET A 14 1.67 -0.30 4.12
C MET A 14 1.82 0.21 2.69
N VAL A 15 2.78 1.12 2.51
CA VAL A 15 3.19 1.66 1.22
C VAL A 15 4.63 1.26 0.97
N VAL A 16 4.92 0.74 -0.21
CA VAL A 16 6.29 0.47 -0.67
C VAL A 16 6.62 1.42 -1.82
N GLU A 17 7.67 2.21 -1.64
CA GLU A 17 8.24 3.04 -2.69
C GLU A 17 9.15 2.18 -3.57
N VAL A 18 8.88 2.16 -4.87
CA VAL A 18 9.56 1.29 -5.82
C VAL A 18 10.18 2.12 -6.93
N GLY A 19 11.51 2.08 -7.01
CA GLY A 19 12.26 2.49 -8.21
C GLY A 19 12.55 1.25 -9.04
N PRO A 20 11.72 0.93 -10.06
CA PRO A 20 11.83 -0.32 -10.76
C PRO A 20 13.07 -0.33 -11.64
N ALA A 21 13.76 -1.46 -11.62
CA ALA A 21 14.85 -1.80 -12.52
C ALA A 21 14.42 -2.93 -13.47
N ARG A 22 15.31 -3.29 -14.41
CA ARG A 22 15.07 -4.41 -15.29
C ARG A 22 15.49 -5.70 -14.58
N CYS A 23 14.60 -6.70 -14.53
CA CYS A 23 14.99 -8.03 -14.05
C CYS A 23 16.21 -8.54 -14.83
N PRO A 24 17.29 -8.96 -14.14
CA PRO A 24 18.46 -9.51 -14.80
C PRO A 24 18.04 -10.79 -15.53
N LYS A 25 18.36 -10.84 -16.83
CA LYS A 25 18.27 -12.07 -17.64
C LYS A 25 19.68 -12.48 -18.02
N GLN A 26 20.10 -12.18 -19.25
CA GLN A 26 21.47 -12.43 -19.72
C GLN A 26 22.52 -11.47 -19.14
N ALA A 27 22.10 -10.27 -18.70
CA ALA A 27 22.98 -9.26 -18.11
C ALA A 27 22.20 -8.41 -17.10
N LEU A 28 22.93 -7.84 -16.13
CA LEU A 28 22.40 -6.89 -15.16
C LEU A 28 22.07 -5.56 -15.87
N ASN A 29 20.90 -4.99 -15.58
CA ASN A 29 20.56 -3.66 -16.03
C ASN A 29 19.72 -2.95 -14.95
N VAL A 30 20.26 -1.85 -14.43
CA VAL A 30 19.65 -1.04 -13.38
C VAL A 30 18.63 -0.03 -13.92
N ILE A 31 18.48 0.05 -15.25
CA ILE A 31 17.64 1.01 -15.94
C ILE A 31 16.45 0.29 -16.60
N GLY A 32 15.24 0.75 -16.27
CA GLY A 32 13.99 0.37 -16.94
C GLY A 32 12.95 -0.21 -15.99
N SER A 33 11.68 -0.16 -16.40
CA SER A 33 10.54 -0.41 -15.52
C SER A 33 9.96 -1.82 -15.72
N ARG A 34 10.61 -2.88 -15.22
CA ARG A 34 10.09 -4.26 -15.44
C ARG A 34 10.07 -5.22 -14.24
N ASP A 35 10.73 -4.91 -13.14
CA ASP A 35 10.79 -5.79 -11.96
C ASP A 35 9.47 -5.88 -11.18
N PHE A 36 8.73 -4.78 -11.05
CA PHE A 36 7.43 -4.76 -10.36
C PHE A 36 6.37 -5.64 -11.05
N TYR A 37 6.52 -5.94 -12.35
CA TYR A 37 5.61 -6.84 -13.06
C TYR A 37 5.59 -8.24 -12.45
N GLY A 38 6.67 -8.66 -11.79
CA GLY A 38 6.71 -9.93 -11.08
C GLY A 38 5.73 -10.00 -9.90
N ALA A 39 5.30 -8.84 -9.37
CA ALA A 39 4.43 -8.75 -8.22
C ALA A 39 2.95 -8.49 -8.60
N LEU A 40 2.57 -8.50 -9.88
CA LEU A 40 1.20 -8.19 -10.29
C LEU A 40 0.14 -9.11 -9.68
N ASP A 41 0.52 -10.35 -9.37
CA ASP A 41 -0.34 -11.38 -8.81
C ASP A 41 -0.49 -11.31 -7.28
N VAL A 42 0.26 -10.43 -6.59
CA VAL A 42 0.16 -10.31 -5.12
C VAL A 42 -1.12 -9.61 -4.66
N GLY A 43 -1.86 -8.98 -5.57
CA GLY A 43 -3.14 -8.31 -5.27
C GLY A 43 -3.02 -6.91 -4.65
N TRP A 44 -1.85 -6.28 -4.75
CA TRP A 44 -1.60 -4.95 -4.19
C TRP A 44 -2.08 -3.85 -5.13
N THR A 45 -2.43 -2.70 -4.56
CA THR A 45 -2.74 -1.50 -5.35
C THR A 45 -1.45 -0.90 -5.90
N MET A 46 -1.29 -0.89 -7.23
CA MET A 46 -0.09 -0.34 -7.88
C MET A 46 -0.38 0.98 -8.57
N MET A 47 0.38 2.03 -8.25
CA MET A 47 0.26 3.33 -8.89
C MET A 47 1.58 3.76 -9.53
N MET A 48 1.54 4.05 -10.83
CA MET A 48 2.69 4.52 -11.62
C MET A 48 2.74 6.04 -11.67
N ALA A 49 3.87 6.63 -11.27
CA ALA A 49 4.11 8.06 -11.39
C ALA A 49 4.49 8.42 -12.83
N ARG A 50 3.87 9.48 -13.35
CA ARG A 50 4.23 10.03 -14.67
C ARG A 50 5.49 10.88 -14.61
N ASP A 51 5.69 11.59 -13.51
CA ASP A 51 6.79 12.52 -13.30
C ASP A 51 7.18 12.59 -11.81
N ALA A 52 8.29 13.27 -11.51
CA ALA A 52 8.84 13.38 -10.16
C ALA A 52 7.91 14.15 -9.20
N GLN A 53 7.14 15.12 -9.71
CA GLN A 53 6.17 15.87 -8.91
C GLN A 53 5.00 14.96 -8.51
N HIS A 54 4.46 14.20 -9.45
CA HIS A 54 3.47 13.17 -9.19
C HIS A 54 4.00 12.09 -8.25
N ALA A 55 5.28 11.73 -8.28
CA ALA A 55 5.85 10.79 -7.31
C ALA A 55 5.90 11.37 -5.89
N ALA A 56 6.24 12.66 -5.76
CA ALA A 56 6.34 13.35 -4.47
C ALA A 56 4.99 13.75 -3.85
N GLU A 57 3.99 14.07 -4.66
CA GLU A 57 2.63 14.40 -4.21
C GLU A 57 1.87 13.16 -3.70
N ARG A 58 2.42 11.95 -3.88
CA ARG A 58 1.79 10.67 -3.53
C ARG A 58 2.04 10.23 -2.09
N HIS A 59 1.68 11.08 -1.13
CA HIS A 59 1.23 10.58 0.19
C HIS A 59 -0.20 10.02 0.15
N HIS A 60 -0.90 10.15 -0.98
CA HIS A 60 -2.24 9.63 -1.24
C HIS A 60 -2.41 8.08 -1.23
N PRO A 61 -1.45 7.25 -1.66
CA PRO A 61 -1.61 5.80 -1.61
C PRO A 61 -1.80 5.31 -0.18
N ALA A 62 -1.14 5.92 0.83
CA ALA A 62 -1.35 5.56 2.23
C ALA A 62 -2.82 5.75 2.66
N GLN A 63 -3.47 6.84 2.23
CA GLN A 63 -4.87 7.13 2.53
C GLN A 63 -5.80 6.09 1.88
N PHE A 64 -5.56 5.80 0.60
CA PHE A 64 -6.35 4.81 -0.13
C PHE A 64 -6.15 3.40 0.45
N ASN A 65 -4.92 3.04 0.82
CA ASN A 65 -4.57 1.76 1.42
C ASN A 65 -5.22 1.59 2.79
N GLU A 66 -5.35 2.66 3.56
CA GLU A 66 -6.05 2.64 4.85
C GLU A 66 -7.57 2.48 4.71
N LEU A 67 -8.16 3.09 3.68
CA LEU A 67 -9.59 2.93 3.39
C LEU A 67 -9.89 1.54 2.81
N SER A 68 -9.08 1.07 1.88
CA SER A 68 -9.23 -0.23 1.22
C SER A 68 -8.73 -1.40 2.07
N LEU A 69 -7.94 -1.15 3.11
CA LEU A 69 -7.25 -2.16 3.91
C LEU A 69 -6.35 -3.08 3.06
N ASN A 70 -5.76 -2.51 2.00
CA ASN A 70 -4.92 -3.22 1.05
C ASN A 70 -3.56 -2.51 0.94
N PRO A 71 -2.42 -3.22 0.93
CA PRO A 71 -1.13 -2.60 0.70
C PRO A 71 -1.01 -2.06 -0.72
N GLY A 72 -0.10 -1.10 -0.90
CA GLY A 72 0.12 -0.48 -2.20
C GLY A 72 1.58 -0.18 -2.52
N MET A 73 1.87 -0.12 -3.82
CA MET A 73 3.18 0.25 -4.36
C MET A 73 3.09 1.60 -5.06
N ASN A 74 3.94 2.54 -4.63
CA ASN A 74 4.17 3.78 -5.35
C ASN A 74 5.39 3.60 -6.24
N ILE A 75 5.19 3.61 -7.56
CA ILE A 75 6.23 3.21 -8.51
C ILE A 75 6.67 4.44 -9.31
N GLN A 76 7.96 4.77 -9.24
CA GLN A 76 8.60 5.86 -9.99
C GLN A 76 9.71 5.31 -10.88
N ASP A 77 9.68 5.57 -12.18
CA ASP A 77 10.70 5.07 -13.12
C ASP A 77 12.13 5.45 -12.70
N GLY A 78 12.97 4.43 -12.49
CA GLY A 78 14.35 4.58 -12.02
C GLY A 78 15.33 5.12 -13.08
N CYS A 79 14.93 5.20 -14.36
CA CYS A 79 15.76 5.78 -15.43
C CYS A 79 15.74 7.32 -15.45
N SER A 80 14.66 7.93 -14.98
CA SER A 80 14.54 9.38 -15.03
C SER A 80 15.37 9.95 -13.88
N PRO A 81 16.35 10.84 -14.14
CA PRO A 81 17.00 11.54 -13.04
C PRO A 81 15.90 12.23 -12.23
N PRO A 82 16.07 12.42 -10.90
CA PRO A 82 15.40 13.52 -10.24
C PRO A 82 15.97 14.77 -10.90
N THR A 83 15.46 15.14 -12.07
CA THR A 83 15.69 16.45 -12.64
C THR A 83 15.38 17.39 -11.49
N ARG A 84 16.29 18.33 -11.26
CA ARG A 84 16.17 19.39 -10.27
C ARG A 84 15.01 20.30 -10.68
N THR A 85 13.81 19.75 -10.72
CA THR A 85 12.54 20.45 -10.77
C THR A 85 12.39 21.04 -9.39
N ASP A 86 11.98 22.30 -9.35
CA ASP A 86 11.47 22.94 -8.16
C ASP A 86 10.24 22.16 -7.73
N LEU A 87 10.48 21.08 -6.97
CA LEU A 87 9.45 20.22 -6.46
C LEU A 87 8.60 21.11 -5.58
N SER A 88 7.36 21.36 -5.99
CA SER A 88 6.43 22.05 -5.13
C SER A 88 6.13 21.08 -4.01
N LEU A 89 6.86 21.21 -2.90
CA LEU A 89 6.58 20.42 -1.72
C LEU A 89 5.12 20.67 -1.39
N PRO A 90 4.28 19.62 -1.31
CA PRO A 90 2.89 19.81 -1.00
C PRO A 90 2.83 20.58 0.32
N GLY A 91 2.24 21.78 0.27
CA GLY A 91 2.08 22.57 1.47
C GLY A 91 1.37 21.74 2.54
N ILE A 92 1.70 22.01 3.80
CA ILE A 92 1.03 21.45 4.98
C ILE A 92 -0.51 21.34 4.87
N PRO A 93 -1.27 22.19 4.11
CA PRO A 93 -2.72 22.03 3.98
C PRO A 93 -3.19 20.76 3.26
N VAL A 94 -2.43 20.19 2.32
CA VAL A 94 -2.81 18.93 1.65
C VAL A 94 -2.60 17.74 2.58
N ALA A 95 -1.54 17.77 3.39
CA ALA A 95 -1.29 16.78 4.44
C ALA A 95 -2.35 16.80 5.56
N ALA A 96 -3.07 17.91 5.73
CA ALA A 96 -4.10 18.08 6.76
C ALA A 96 -5.48 17.47 6.40
N ARG A 97 -5.70 17.05 5.14
CA ARG A 97 -6.93 16.32 4.74
C ARG A 97 -6.94 14.84 5.15
N VAL A 98 -5.84 14.35 5.71
CA VAL A 98 -5.68 12.97 6.19
C VAL A 98 -5.93 12.95 7.69
N PRO A 99 -6.71 11.98 8.22
CA PRO A 99 -6.80 11.77 9.65
C PRO A 99 -5.39 11.65 10.24
N ARG A 100 -5.12 12.32 11.35
CA ARG A 100 -3.74 12.53 11.83
C ARG A 100 -3.25 11.35 12.64
N ALA A 101 -4.15 10.65 13.35
CA ALA A 101 -3.77 9.55 14.22
C ALA A 101 -4.19 8.20 13.65
N ARG A 102 -3.38 7.18 13.93
CA ARG A 102 -3.69 5.78 13.65
C ARG A 102 -4.95 5.29 14.40
N ASP A 103 -5.24 5.95 15.52
CA ASP A 103 -6.29 5.61 16.48
C ASP A 103 -7.63 6.31 16.17
N ASP A 104 -7.68 7.15 15.14
CA ASP A 104 -8.90 7.84 14.74
C ASP A 104 -9.97 6.84 14.28
N THR A 105 -11.22 7.07 14.69
CA THR A 105 -12.38 6.29 14.28
C THR A 105 -12.97 6.85 12.99
N ILE A 106 -13.24 5.97 12.02
CA ILE A 106 -13.84 6.28 10.72
C ILE A 106 -15.03 5.38 10.45
N ASP A 107 -15.95 5.82 9.59
CA ASP A 107 -17.04 4.98 9.08
C ASP A 107 -16.47 3.89 8.17
N CYS A 108 -17.05 2.69 8.23
CA CYS A 108 -16.64 1.59 7.37
C CYS A 108 -17.08 1.86 5.91
N PRO A 109 -16.14 2.09 4.96
CA PRO A 109 -16.45 2.50 3.60
C PRO A 109 -17.13 1.42 2.75
N THR A 110 -16.90 0.13 3.06
CA THR A 110 -17.44 -0.99 2.28
C THR A 110 -18.29 -1.92 3.14
N GLU A 111 -19.23 -2.62 2.51
CA GLU A 111 -20.11 -3.58 3.18
C GLU A 111 -19.35 -4.71 3.89
N ALA A 112 -18.35 -5.28 3.22
CA ALA A 112 -17.49 -6.30 3.83
C ALA A 112 -16.75 -5.78 5.07
N GLN A 113 -16.35 -4.50 5.08
CA GLN A 113 -15.75 -3.89 6.27
C GLN A 113 -16.79 -3.67 7.38
N ARG A 114 -18.05 -3.37 7.03
CA ARG A 114 -19.14 -3.27 8.02
C ARG A 114 -19.46 -4.61 8.67
N GLU A 115 -19.41 -5.69 7.91
CA GLU A 115 -19.61 -7.04 8.45
C GLU A 115 -18.47 -7.45 9.40
N LEU A 116 -17.22 -7.10 9.07
CA LEU A 116 -16.05 -7.46 9.87
C LEU A 116 -15.87 -6.60 11.13
N PHE A 117 -16.13 -5.28 11.04
CA PHE A 117 -15.81 -4.33 12.09
C PHE A 117 -17.03 -3.62 12.70
N GLY A 118 -18.21 -3.76 12.10
CA GLY A 118 -19.40 -2.97 12.46
C GLY A 118 -19.49 -1.64 11.71
N PRO A 119 -20.36 -0.71 12.13
CA PRO A 119 -20.61 0.54 11.40
C PRO A 119 -19.40 1.49 11.37
N THR A 120 -18.56 1.45 12.41
CA THR A 120 -17.36 2.29 12.53
C THR A 120 -16.15 1.44 12.92
N ARG A 121 -14.96 1.87 12.53
CA ARG A 121 -13.70 1.17 12.83
C ARG A 121 -12.56 2.14 13.11
N ARG A 122 -11.52 1.63 13.76
CA ARG A 122 -10.21 2.32 13.79
C ARG A 122 -9.65 2.43 12.38
N ARG A 123 -9.02 3.55 12.07
CA ARG A 123 -8.39 3.81 10.76
C ARG A 123 -7.37 2.73 10.39
N VAL A 124 -6.45 2.42 11.29
CA VAL A 124 -5.54 1.27 11.15
C VAL A 124 -6.04 0.16 12.08
N PRO A 125 -6.43 -1.02 11.57
CA PRO A 125 -6.87 -2.12 12.41
C PRO A 125 -5.79 -2.51 13.43
N ALA A 126 -6.20 -2.73 14.69
CA ALA A 126 -5.30 -3.24 15.73
C ALA A 126 -5.17 -4.76 15.58
N MET A 127 -4.23 -5.19 14.75
CA MET A 127 -4.02 -6.61 14.45
C MET A 127 -3.44 -7.40 15.64
N MET A 128 -2.67 -6.74 16.51
CA MET A 128 -2.16 -7.31 17.75
C MET A 128 -2.60 -6.44 18.92
N ASP A 129 -3.66 -6.85 19.61
CA ASP A 129 -4.12 -6.25 20.87
C ASP A 129 -4.02 -7.30 21.99
N LEU A 130 -3.47 -6.88 23.14
CA LEU A 130 -3.35 -7.72 24.32
C LEU A 130 -4.69 -7.91 25.03
N LYS A 131 -5.64 -6.98 24.85
CA LYS A 131 -6.96 -7.04 25.47
C LYS A 131 -7.96 -7.84 24.63
N ASN A 132 -7.85 -7.75 23.31
CA ASN A 132 -8.70 -8.46 22.35
C ASN A 132 -7.83 -9.22 21.33
N PRO A 133 -7.37 -10.44 21.66
CA PRO A 133 -6.48 -11.19 20.77
C PRO A 133 -7.19 -11.60 19.48
N VAL A 134 -6.53 -11.37 18.34
CA VAL A 134 -7.00 -11.77 17.00
C VAL A 134 -6.10 -12.88 16.45
N LEU A 135 -6.69 -13.95 15.92
CA LEU A 135 -5.96 -15.01 15.24
C LEU A 135 -5.68 -14.60 13.79
N ILE A 136 -4.40 -14.44 13.44
CA ILE A 136 -3.97 -13.98 12.12
C ILE A 136 -3.21 -15.09 11.39
N GLY A 137 -3.63 -15.39 10.16
CA GLY A 137 -3.00 -16.41 9.32
C GLY A 137 -3.16 -17.84 9.81
N PRO A 138 -4.35 -18.28 10.25
CA PRO A 138 -4.56 -19.70 10.57
C PRO A 138 -4.39 -20.55 9.32
N VAL A 139 -3.90 -21.77 9.49
CA VAL A 139 -3.91 -22.78 8.43
C VAL A 139 -5.35 -23.21 8.20
N LYS A 140 -5.87 -22.98 6.99
CA LYS A 140 -7.19 -23.48 6.58
C LYS A 140 -7.00 -24.81 5.86
N THR A 141 -7.63 -25.85 6.39
CA THR A 141 -7.78 -27.12 5.67
C THR A 141 -8.91 -26.97 4.66
N ARG A 142 -8.81 -27.67 3.52
CA ARG A 142 -9.86 -27.66 2.50
C ARG A 142 -11.02 -28.54 2.98
N SER A 143 -12.09 -27.95 3.49
CA SER A 143 -13.35 -28.67 3.71
C SER A 143 -14.13 -28.71 2.40
N THR A 144 -14.18 -29.88 1.76
CA THR A 144 -15.10 -30.15 0.66
C THR A 144 -16.53 -30.15 1.21
N THR A 145 -17.36 -29.23 0.73
CA THR A 145 -18.82 -29.33 0.78
C THR A 145 -19.32 -29.07 -0.63
#